data_AF-A0AA96NWY2-F1
#
_entry.id   AF-A0AA96NWY2-F1
#
_cell.length_a   1.000
_cell.length_b   1.000
_cell.length_c   1.000
_cell.angle_alpha   90.00
_cell.angle_beta   90.00
_cell.angle_gamma   90.00
#
_symmetry.space_group_name_H-M   'P 1'
#
loop_
_entity.id
_entity.type
_entity.pdbx_description
1 polymer ?
#
loop_
_entity_poly.entity_id
_entity_poly.type
_entity_poly.pdbx_seq_one_letter_code
_entity_poly.pdbx_strand_id
1 'polypeptide(L)'
;MTFPEFLLFLVFFSYCACYAFSLRKGTTVFNTASGNEIHIGKNGHYSVWHDGDGQIPFRITDLNGREAPLSKPLFHASFRRTGGRITLLKQGRLKKGSYTVETPNPHSHIILRKTISETPIILLGTYILSLSFLLH
;
A
#
# COMPACT_ATOMS: atom_id res chain seq x y z
N MET A 1 -2.68 10.13 -30.07
CA MET A 1 -3.02 8.98 -29.22
C MET A 1 -3.73 7.98 -30.10
N THR A 2 -3.17 6.79 -30.29
CA THR A 2 -3.84 5.71 -31.03
C THR A 2 -5.01 5.16 -30.18
N PHE A 3 -6.00 4.53 -30.81
CA PHE A 3 -7.15 3.96 -30.08
C PHE A 3 -6.73 2.99 -28.94
N PRO A 4 -5.71 2.12 -29.11
CA PRO A 4 -5.19 1.27 -28.02
C PRO A 4 -4.57 2.07 -26.86
N GLU A 5 -3.83 3.14 -27.16
CA GLU A 5 -3.24 4.01 -26.12
C GLU A 5 -4.34 4.69 -25.30
N PHE A 6 -5.39 5.19 -25.96
CA PHE A 6 -6.52 5.84 -25.30
C PHE A 6 -7.25 4.87 -24.35
N LEU A 7 -7.47 3.64 -24.79
CA LEU A 7 -8.09 2.60 -23.96
C LEU A 7 -7.21 2.26 -22.74
N LEU A 8 -5.89 2.11 -22.94
CA LEU A 8 -4.93 1.85 -21.85
C LEU A 8 -5.00 2.97 -20.80
N PHE A 9 -5.01 4.22 -21.25
CA PHE A 9 -5.11 5.38 -20.38
C PHE A 9 -6.39 5.36 -19.55
N LEU A 10 -7.54 5.13 -20.19
CA LEU A 10 -8.82 5.04 -19.48
C LEU A 10 -8.82 3.96 -18.41
N VAL A 11 -8.36 2.75 -18.73
CA VAL A 11 -8.35 1.64 -17.78
C VAL A 11 -7.35 1.89 -16.64
N PHE A 12 -6.19 2.47 -16.94
CA PHE A 12 -5.22 2.87 -15.93
C PHE A 12 -5.81 3.90 -14.95
N PHE A 13 -6.46 4.95 -15.46
CA PHE A 13 -7.08 5.97 -14.61
C PHE A 13 -8.24 5.43 -13.78
N SER A 14 -9.11 4.61 -14.36
CA SER A 14 -10.20 3.95 -13.62
C SER A 14 -9.66 3.07 -12.50
N TYR A 15 -8.61 2.28 -12.77
CA TYR A 15 -7.97 1.48 -11.73
C TYR A 15 -7.37 2.37 -10.63
N CYS A 16 -6.59 3.38 -10.99
CA CYS A 16 -5.98 4.30 -10.02
C CYS A 16 -7.03 4.94 -9.11
N ALA A 17 -8.17 5.34 -9.66
CA ALA A 17 -9.31 5.86 -8.91
C ALA A 17 -9.92 4.80 -7.97
N CYS A 18 -10.21 3.59 -8.47
CA CYS A 18 -10.72 2.48 -7.66
C CYS A 18 -9.75 2.07 -6.54
N TYR A 19 -8.44 2.09 -6.83
CA TYR A 19 -7.39 1.75 -5.90
C TYR A 19 -7.27 2.81 -4.81
N ALA A 20 -7.17 4.09 -5.18
CA ALA A 20 -7.15 5.20 -4.23
C ALA A 20 -8.40 5.20 -3.33
N PHE A 21 -9.57 4.88 -3.90
CA PHE A 21 -10.81 4.71 -3.15
C PHE A 21 -10.75 3.53 -2.17
N SER A 22 -10.22 2.39 -2.61
CA SER A 22 -10.01 1.20 -1.77
C SER A 22 -9.03 1.46 -0.63
N LEU A 23 -7.94 2.18 -0.90
CA LEU A 23 -6.98 2.63 0.11
C LEU A 23 -7.63 3.57 1.15
N ARG A 24 -8.47 4.51 0.69
CA ARG A 24 -9.19 5.46 1.54
C ARG A 24 -10.19 4.74 2.45
N LYS A 25 -10.95 3.77 1.91
CA LYS A 25 -11.95 2.99 2.64
C LYS A 25 -11.39 1.76 3.36
N GLY A 26 -10.11 1.45 3.18
CA GLY A 26 -9.48 0.26 3.75
C GLY A 26 -9.67 0.19 5.26
N THR A 27 -10.11 -0.97 5.74
CA THR A 27 -10.33 -1.19 7.17
C THR A 27 -8.99 -1.07 7.89
N THR A 28 -8.92 -0.14 8.84
CA THR A 28 -7.81 -0.05 9.78
C THR A 28 -7.80 -1.30 10.64
N VAL A 29 -6.75 -2.09 10.48
CA VAL A 29 -6.53 -3.31 11.27
C VAL A 29 -5.79 -2.96 12.55
N PHE A 30 -5.02 -1.86 12.52
CA PHE A 30 -4.19 -1.46 13.64
C PHE A 30 -3.77 0.01 13.54
N ASN A 31 -3.63 0.67 14.70
CA ASN A 31 -3.12 2.03 14.85
C ASN A 31 -2.31 2.10 16.14
N THR A 32 -1.01 2.34 16.08
CA THR A 32 -0.17 2.34 17.27
C THR A 32 1.06 3.26 17.18
N ALA A 33 1.64 3.53 18.35
CA ALA A 33 2.96 4.10 18.53
C ALA A 33 4.07 3.01 18.51
N SER A 34 5.32 3.41 18.27
CA SER A 34 6.50 2.54 18.22
C SER A 34 6.58 1.50 19.35
N GLY A 35 7.08 0.30 19.05
CA GLY A 35 7.38 -0.75 20.01
C GLY A 35 6.25 -1.73 20.30
N ASN A 36 5.08 -1.55 19.69
CA ASN A 36 3.91 -2.39 19.96
C ASN A 36 3.79 -3.59 19.00
N GLU A 37 3.28 -4.70 19.55
CA GLU A 37 2.96 -5.91 18.78
C GLU A 37 1.65 -5.73 17.98
N ILE A 38 1.68 -6.14 16.72
CA ILE A 38 0.58 -6.13 15.77
C ILE A 38 0.16 -7.57 15.51
N HIS A 39 -1.10 -7.89 15.77
CA HIS A 39 -1.66 -9.18 15.39
C HIS A 39 -2.39 -9.13 14.04
N ILE A 40 -1.89 -9.86 13.05
CA ILE A 40 -2.52 -10.04 11.74
C ILE A 40 -3.41 -11.28 11.78
N GLY A 41 -4.72 -11.08 11.79
CA GLY A 41 -5.68 -12.18 11.89
C GLY A 41 -5.89 -13.02 10.62
N LYS A 42 -5.55 -12.50 9.43
CA LYS A 42 -5.73 -13.19 8.14
C LYS A 42 -4.60 -12.87 7.17
N ASN A 43 -4.23 -13.82 6.33
CA ASN A 43 -3.33 -13.56 5.20
C ASN A 43 -3.95 -12.51 4.25
N GLY A 44 -3.13 -11.63 3.69
CA GLY A 44 -3.61 -10.66 2.70
C GLY A 44 -2.59 -9.60 2.31
N HIS A 45 -3.03 -8.68 1.46
CA HIS A 45 -2.29 -7.46 1.18
C HIS A 45 -2.62 -6.39 2.22
N TYR A 46 -1.59 -5.70 2.67
CA TYR A 46 -1.66 -4.67 3.67
C TYR A 46 -0.86 -3.46 3.21
N SER A 47 -1.33 -2.30 3.64
CA SER A 47 -0.69 -1.00 3.43
C SER A 47 -0.37 -0.38 4.78
N VAL A 48 0.81 0.22 4.88
CA VAL A 48 1.33 0.89 6.06
C VAL A 48 1.26 2.39 5.82
N TRP A 49 0.60 3.09 6.73
CA TRP A 49 0.40 4.53 6.69
C TRP A 49 1.02 5.17 7.92
N HIS A 50 1.44 6.42 7.78
CA HIS A 50 1.86 7.27 8.87
C HIS A 50 0.84 8.37 9.08
N ASP A 51 0.42 8.59 10.33
CA ASP A 51 -0.35 9.77 10.74
C ASP A 51 0.61 10.95 10.97
N GLY A 52 0.96 11.62 9.88
CA GLY A 52 1.91 12.71 9.83
C GLY A 52 2.38 12.98 8.40
N ASP A 53 2.96 14.15 8.20
CA ASP A 53 3.54 14.53 6.91
C ASP A 53 4.89 13.83 6.69
N GLY A 54 5.10 13.41 5.44
CA GLY A 54 6.39 12.89 4.97
C GLY A 54 6.61 11.39 5.20
N GLN A 55 7.78 10.93 4.75
CA GLN A 55 8.27 9.57 5.02
C GLN A 55 8.98 9.55 6.37
N ILE A 56 8.65 8.56 7.19
CA ILE A 56 9.41 8.24 8.39
C ILE A 56 10.11 6.90 8.20
N PRO A 57 11.34 6.73 8.71
CA PRO A 57 11.95 5.42 8.78
C PRO A 57 11.17 4.55 9.77
N PHE A 58 10.86 3.32 9.39
CA PHE A 58 10.23 2.34 10.25
C PHE A 58 10.63 0.93 9.81
N ARG A 59 10.57 0.01 10.75
CA ARG A 59 10.80 -1.41 10.53
C ARG A 59 9.60 -2.20 11.05
N ILE A 60 9.18 -3.18 10.27
CA ILE A 60 8.18 -4.16 10.70
C ILE A 60 8.83 -5.52 10.61
N THR A 61 8.88 -6.24 11.73
CA THR A 61 9.50 -7.57 11.81
C THR A 61 8.50 -8.60 12.28
N ASP A 62 8.62 -9.83 11.77
CA ASP A 62 7.88 -10.96 12.33
C ASP A 62 8.47 -11.42 13.68
N LEU A 63 7.82 -12.36 14.35
CA LEU A 63 8.30 -12.95 15.61
C LEU A 63 9.69 -13.61 15.50
N ASN A 64 10.16 -13.94 14.30
CA ASN A 64 11.49 -14.50 14.07
C ASN A 64 12.54 -13.41 13.77
N GLY A 65 12.18 -12.12 13.89
CA GLY A 65 13.05 -10.99 13.57
C GLY A 65 13.24 -10.73 12.08
N ARG A 66 12.48 -11.40 11.20
CA ARG A 66 12.57 -11.20 9.75
C ARG A 66 11.77 -9.99 9.34
N GLU A 67 12.35 -9.16 8.47
CA GLU A 67 11.63 -7.99 7.96
C GLU A 67 10.41 -8.40 7.15
N ALA A 68 9.28 -7.75 7.40
CA ALA A 68 8.05 -7.97 6.67
C ALA A 68 8.26 -7.62 5.19
N PRO A 69 7.75 -8.44 4.25
CA PRO A 69 7.95 -8.26 2.82
C PRO A 69 7.08 -7.10 2.29
N LEU A 70 7.49 -5.87 2.61
CA LEU A 70 6.82 -4.62 2.31
C LEU A 70 7.70 -3.80 1.35
N SER A 71 7.12 -3.37 0.24
CA SER A 71 7.76 -2.55 -0.78
C SER A 71 7.20 -1.13 -0.81
N LYS A 72 7.92 -0.22 -1.48
CA LYS A 72 7.36 1.10 -1.81
C LYS A 72 6.12 0.91 -2.69
N PRO A 73 5.06 1.71 -2.49
CA PRO A 73 3.89 1.63 -3.34
C PRO A 73 4.19 2.17 -4.73
N LEU A 74 3.52 1.66 -5.77
CA LEU A 74 3.63 2.24 -7.12
C LEU A 74 3.06 3.65 -7.17
N PHE A 75 2.03 3.93 -6.37
CA PHE A 75 1.39 5.24 -6.29
C PHE A 75 1.63 5.88 -4.92
N HIS A 76 2.06 7.14 -4.94
CA HIS A 76 2.03 7.94 -3.73
C HIS A 76 0.57 8.28 -3.40
N ALA A 77 0.13 7.92 -2.19
CA ALA A 77 -1.21 8.24 -1.71
C ALA A 77 -1.10 8.95 -0.37
N SER A 78 -1.76 10.10 -0.26
CA SER A 78 -1.82 10.84 0.99
C SER A 78 -3.16 11.53 1.12
N PHE A 79 -3.82 11.35 2.26
CA PHE A 79 -5.18 11.81 2.50
C PHE A 79 -5.23 12.77 3.68
N ARG A 80 -5.98 13.87 3.52
CA ARG A 80 -6.26 14.80 4.62
C ARG A 80 -7.28 14.19 5.58
N ARG A 81 -7.07 14.33 6.89
CA ARG A 81 -7.97 13.89 7.96
C ARG A 81 -8.18 15.06 8.93
N THR A 82 -9.29 15.03 9.68
CA THR A 82 -9.50 15.95 10.80
C THR A 82 -8.38 15.73 11.82
N GLY A 83 -7.50 16.72 12.00
CA GLY A 83 -6.32 16.64 12.88
C GLY A 83 -4.97 16.36 12.22
N GLY A 84 -4.90 16.14 10.90
CA GLY A 84 -3.62 15.89 10.24
C GLY A 84 -3.70 15.31 8.82
N ARG A 85 -2.62 14.65 8.40
CA ARG A 85 -2.51 13.98 7.10
C ARG A 85 -2.02 12.56 7.30
N ILE A 86 -2.65 11.61 6.62
CA ILE A 86 -2.17 10.22 6.58
C ILE A 86 -1.46 9.95 5.26
N THR A 87 -0.23 9.46 5.33
CA THR A 87 0.62 9.24 4.16
C THR A 87 0.97 7.77 4.02
N LEU A 88 0.77 7.21 2.82
CA LEU A 88 1.13 5.82 2.50
C LEU A 88 2.66 5.69 2.44
N LEU A 89 3.19 4.74 3.19
CA LEU A 89 4.63 4.52 3.31
C LEU A 89 5.09 3.29 2.50
N LYS A 90 4.50 2.14 2.80
CA LYS A 90 4.81 0.85 2.16
C LYS A 90 3.56 0.00 2.03
N GLN A 91 3.64 -1.05 1.25
CA GLN A 91 2.61 -2.08 1.17
C GLN A 91 3.20 -3.42 0.77
N GLY A 92 2.46 -4.49 1.00
CA GLY A 92 2.91 -5.83 0.66
C GLY A 92 2.00 -6.90 1.22
N ARG A 93 2.42 -8.15 1.08
CA ARG A 93 1.64 -9.29 1.54
C ARG A 93 2.11 -9.70 2.94
N LEU A 94 1.21 -9.64 3.91
CA LEU A 94 1.48 -10.14 5.26
C LEU A 94 0.77 -11.47 5.48
N LYS A 95 1.47 -12.38 6.18
CA LYS A 95 0.90 -13.63 6.66
C LYS A 95 0.24 -13.41 8.01
N LYS A 96 -0.74 -14.25 8.36
CA LYS A 96 -1.33 -14.34 9.68
C LYS A 96 -0.22 -14.59 10.69
N GLY A 97 -0.23 -13.84 11.79
CA GLY A 97 0.79 -13.91 12.82
C GLY A 97 1.01 -12.56 13.49
N SER A 98 1.95 -12.53 14.42
CA SER A 98 2.33 -11.32 15.11
C SER A 98 3.56 -10.67 14.49
N TYR A 99 3.59 -9.35 14.53
CA TYR A 99 4.68 -8.51 14.04
C TYR A 99 4.98 -7.42 15.05
N THR A 100 6.19 -6.93 15.09
CA THR A 100 6.57 -5.75 15.87
C THR A 100 6.84 -4.59 14.93
N VAL A 101 6.56 -3.37 15.39
CA VAL A 101 6.85 -2.15 14.64
C VAL A 101 7.78 -1.26 15.42
N GLU A 102 8.88 -0.89 14.78
CA GLU A 102 9.91 0.00 15.34
C GLU A 102 10.00 1.25 14.48
N THR A 103 9.94 2.41 15.13
CA THR A 103 10.19 3.73 14.53
C THR A 103 11.01 4.56 15.51
N PRO A 104 12.00 5.33 15.04
CA PRO A 104 12.81 6.19 15.90
C PRO A 104 12.02 7.36 16.49
N ASN A 105 10.82 7.65 15.96
CA ASN A 105 9.91 8.63 16.56
C ASN A 105 8.81 7.89 17.36
N PRO A 106 8.89 7.83 18.70
CA PRO A 106 7.90 7.13 19.53
C PRO A 106 6.51 7.73 19.47
N HIS A 107 6.36 8.98 19.01
CA HIS A 107 5.06 9.65 18.84
C HIS A 107 4.46 9.46 17.44
N SER A 108 5.20 8.85 16.51
CA SER A 108 4.67 8.59 15.17
C SER A 108 3.69 7.43 15.21
N HIS A 109 2.47 7.68 14.72
CA HIS A 109 1.43 6.66 14.66
C HIS A 109 1.49 5.93 13.31
N ILE A 110 1.76 4.63 13.38
CA ILE A 110 1.73 3.75 12.21
C ILE A 110 0.39 3.04 12.15
N ILE A 111 -0.28 3.21 11.02
CA ILE A 111 -1.61 2.66 10.75
C ILE A 111 -1.47 1.56 9.70
N LEU A 112 -1.93 0.36 10.03
CA LEU A 112 -1.97 -0.75 9.09
C LEU A 112 -3.39 -0.93 8.58
N ARG A 113 -3.55 -0.94 7.25
CA ARG A 113 -4.85 -1.18 6.59
C ARG A 113 -4.76 -2.36 5.66
N LYS A 114 -5.80 -3.20 5.66
CA LYS A 114 -5.92 -4.26 4.65
C LYS A 114 -6.30 -3.65 3.31
N THR A 115 -5.61 -4.04 2.25
CA THR A 115 -5.77 -3.48 0.89
C THR A 115 -5.78 -4.57 -0.17
N ILE A 116 -6.03 -4.17 -1.42
CA ILE A 116 -5.89 -5.02 -2.61
C ILE A 116 -4.47 -4.94 -3.15
N SER A 117 -4.03 -5.97 -3.88
CA SER A 117 -2.71 -5.98 -4.52
C SER A 117 -2.67 -5.03 -5.72
N GLU A 118 -1.51 -4.44 -5.99
CA GLU A 118 -1.24 -3.70 -7.24
C GLU A 118 -0.89 -4.61 -8.42
N THR A 119 -0.63 -5.90 -8.19
CA THR A 119 -0.29 -6.88 -9.24
C THR A 119 -1.23 -6.87 -10.45
N PRO A 120 -2.57 -6.70 -10.31
CA PRO A 120 -3.47 -6.62 -11.46
C PRO A 120 -3.12 -5.50 -12.45
N ILE A 121 -2.58 -4.36 -12.00
CA ILE A 121 -2.16 -3.26 -12.88
C ILE A 121 -0.96 -3.66 -13.70
N ILE A 122 0.04 -4.25 -13.05
CA ILE A 122 1.28 -4.65 -13.71
C ILE A 122 0.95 -5.65 -14.81
N LEU A 123 0.09 -6.63 -14.50
CA LEU A 123 -0.36 -7.64 -15.47
C LEU A 123 -1.16 -7.03 -16.62
N LEU A 124 -2.08 -6.10 -16.34
CA LEU A 124 -2.88 -5.47 -17.38
C LEU A 124 -2.03 -4.54 -18.27
N GLY A 125 -1.18 -3.72 -17.67
CA GLY A 125 -0.28 -2.82 -18.39
C GLY A 125 0.69 -3.59 -19.28
N THR A 126 1.29 -4.68 -18.75
CA THR A 126 2.16 -5.56 -19.55
C THR A 126 1.40 -6.25 -20.68
N TYR A 127 0.21 -6.80 -20.42
CA TYR A 127 -0.61 -7.43 -21.44
C TYR A 127 -0.94 -6.49 -22.61
N ILE A 128 -1.37 -5.27 -22.32
CA ILE A 128 -1.74 -4.30 -23.36
C ILE A 128 -0.48 -3.81 -24.11
N LEU A 129 0.63 -3.56 -23.42
CA LEU A 129 1.91 -3.25 -24.07
C LEU A 129 2.33 -4.38 -25.04
N SER A 130 2.26 -5.64 -24.59
CA SER A 130 2.55 -6.80 -25.43
C SER A 130 1.62 -6.89 -26.64
N LEU A 131 0.33 -6.60 -26.46
CA LEU A 131 -0.64 -6.60 -27.54
C LEU A 131 -0.38 -5.47 -28.56
N SER A 132 0.00 -4.27 -28.09
CA SER A 132 0.37 -3.15 -28.96
C SER A 132 1.62 -3.45 -29.79
N PHE A 133 2.61 -4.15 -29.22
CA PHE A 133 3.78 -4.62 -29.97
C PHE A 133 3.45 -5.72 -30.99
N LEU A 134 2.38 -6.49 -30.79
CA LEU A 134 1.96 -7.54 -31.72
C LEU A 134 1.12 -7.00 -32.89
N LEU A 135 0.52 -5.82 -32.73
CA LEU A 135 -0.37 -5.15 -33.68
C LEU A 135 0.35 -4.04 -34.49
N HIS A 136 1.66 -3.90 -34.33
CA HIS A 136 2.56 -3.04 -35.11
C HIS A 136 3.68 -3.89 -35.70
#